data_AF-A0A5C6I8Y7-F1
#
_entry.id   AF-A0A5C6I8Y7-F1
#
_cell.length_a   1.000
_cell.length_b   1.000
_cell.length_c   1.000
_cell.angle_alpha   90.00
_cell.angle_beta   90.00
_cell.angle_gamma   90.00
#
_symmetry.space_group_name_H-M   'P 1'
#
loop_
_entity.id
_entity.type
_entity.pdbx_description
1 polymer ?
#
loop_
_entity_poly.entity_id
_entity_poly.type
_entity_poly.pdbx_seq_one_letter_code
_entity_poly.pdbx_strand_id
1 'polypeptide(L)'
;MAVDHWVLWSSDEAGDEWGAAVEYPERMRHRLRGFLPDRVVGRYHGDDRPTLRNGDFAIEHRHLLAGDLDRVERRGPVTRT
;
A
#
# COMPACT_ATOMS: atom_id res chain seq x y z
N MET A 1 -9.04 -3.93 -18.95
CA MET A 1 -8.73 -5.33 -18.62
C MET A 1 -8.50 -5.42 -17.12
N ALA A 2 -8.91 -6.52 -16.50
CA ALA A 2 -8.51 -6.82 -15.13
C ALA A 2 -6.98 -6.96 -15.10
N VAL A 3 -6.33 -6.36 -14.11
CA VAL A 3 -4.89 -6.48 -13.92
C VAL A 3 -4.64 -6.85 -12.47
N ASP A 4 -3.78 -7.82 -12.29
CA ASP A 4 -3.34 -8.19 -10.97
C ASP A 4 -2.32 -7.17 -10.49
N HIS A 5 -2.50 -6.65 -9.29
CA HIS A 5 -1.57 -5.69 -8.72
C HIS A 5 -1.49 -5.79 -7.21
N TRP A 6 -0.30 -5.47 -6.70
CA TRP A 6 -0.10 -5.18 -5.29
C TRP A 6 -0.50 -3.75 -5.01
N VAL A 7 -1.28 -3.55 -3.94
CA VAL A 7 -1.43 -2.24 -3.33
C VAL A 7 -0.61 -2.25 -2.03
N LEU A 8 0.31 -1.30 -1.91
CA LEU A 8 1.25 -1.18 -0.80
C LEU A 8 1.02 0.13 -0.06
N TRP A 9 1.18 0.11 1.27
CA TRP A 9 1.11 1.28 2.13
C TRP A 9 2.28 1.30 3.10
N SER A 10 2.70 2.51 3.45
CA SER A 10 3.65 2.80 4.53
C SER A 10 3.07 3.91 5.40
N SER A 11 3.49 3.95 6.66
CA SER A 11 3.20 5.05 7.57
C SER A 11 4.39 5.28 8.50
N ASP A 12 4.76 6.54 8.70
CA ASP A 12 5.80 6.92 9.68
C ASP A 12 5.31 6.77 11.13
N GLU A 13 4.00 6.63 11.34
CA GLU A 13 3.39 6.37 12.65
C GLU A 13 3.36 4.87 13.01
N ALA A 14 3.78 4.00 12.08
CA ALA A 14 3.83 2.56 12.32
C ALA A 14 5.08 2.16 13.12
N GLY A 15 4.91 1.29 14.12
CA GLY A 15 6.02 0.77 14.92
C GLY A 15 6.86 -0.27 14.18
N ASP A 16 8.02 -0.64 14.75
CA ASP A 16 9.00 -1.54 14.12
C ASP A 16 8.47 -2.95 13.80
N GLU A 17 7.44 -3.40 14.53
CA GLU A 17 6.79 -4.71 14.33
C GLU A 17 5.72 -4.69 13.22
N TRP A 18 5.43 -3.52 12.63
CA TRP A 18 4.34 -3.37 11.65
C TRP A 18 4.78 -3.66 10.22
N GLY A 19 4.05 -4.50 9.51
CA GLY A 19 4.31 -4.82 8.10
C GLY A 19 5.62 -5.59 7.88
N ALA A 20 6.09 -5.61 6.63
CA ALA A 20 7.31 -6.27 6.20
C ALA A 20 8.40 -5.23 5.90
N ALA A 21 9.64 -5.55 6.26
CA ALA A 21 10.79 -4.71 5.92
C ALA A 21 11.01 -4.69 4.40
N VAL A 22 11.35 -3.51 3.86
CA VAL A 22 11.69 -3.36 2.44
C VAL A 22 13.20 -3.45 2.27
N GLU A 23 13.62 -4.46 1.51
CA GLU A 23 15.01 -4.60 1.10
C GLU A 23 15.30 -3.69 -0.09
N TYR A 24 16.21 -2.74 0.10
CA TYR A 24 16.69 -1.88 -0.97
C TYR A 24 18.11 -2.26 -1.39
N PRO A 25 18.46 -2.11 -2.70
CA PRO A 25 19.80 -2.42 -3.16
C PRO A 25 20.87 -1.60 -2.44
N GLU A 26 21.98 -2.24 -2.07
CA GLU A 26 23.10 -1.60 -1.35
C GLU A 26 23.65 -0.36 -2.08
N ARG A 27 23.63 -0.37 -3.41
CA ARG A 27 24.09 0.74 -4.26
C ARG A 27 23.13 1.94 -4.30
N MET A 28 22.02 1.90 -3.58
CA MET A 28 21.06 3.01 -3.57
C MET A 28 21.65 4.22 -2.83
N ARG A 29 21.52 5.40 -3.42
CA ARG A 29 22.04 6.63 -2.81
C ARG A 29 21.40 6.85 -1.43
N HIS A 30 22.21 7.03 -0.38
CA HIS A 30 21.73 7.25 0.99
C HIS A 30 20.70 8.38 1.10
N ARG A 31 20.86 9.46 0.34
CA ARG A 31 19.89 10.58 0.34
C ARG A 31 18.51 10.15 -0.18
N LEU A 32 18.43 9.24 -1.14
CA LEU A 32 17.15 8.70 -1.62
C LEU A 32 16.56 7.72 -0.61
N ARG A 33 17.40 6.89 0.03
CA ARG A 33 16.98 5.89 1.01
C ARG A 33 16.15 6.48 2.16
N GLY A 34 16.49 7.68 2.63
CA GLY A 34 15.77 8.36 3.71
C GLY A 34 14.37 8.87 3.35
N PHE A 35 13.99 8.85 2.07
CA PHE A 35 12.62 9.19 1.63
C PHE A 35 11.78 7.96 1.27
N LEU A 36 12.36 6.77 1.36
CA LEU A 36 11.69 5.53 1.00
C LEU A 36 11.30 4.79 2.28
N PRO A 37 10.14 4.14 2.31
CA PRO A 37 9.63 3.50 3.52
C PRO A 37 10.49 2.31 3.93
N ASP A 38 10.80 2.21 5.22
CA ASP A 38 11.51 1.04 5.74
C ASP A 38 10.64 -0.20 5.76
N ARG A 39 9.33 -0.01 5.90
CA ARG A 39 8.36 -1.08 6.06
C ARG A 39 7.08 -0.78 5.28
N VAL A 40 6.49 -1.83 4.73
CA VAL A 40 5.21 -1.75 4.03
C VAL A 40 4.29 -2.88 4.47
N VAL A 41 2.99 -2.59 4.51
CA VAL A 41 1.96 -3.63 4.40
C VAL A 41 1.41 -3.60 2.99
N GLY A 42 0.92 -4.73 2.53
CA GLY A 42 0.40 -4.82 1.19
C GLY A 42 -0.55 -5.97 1.02
N ARG A 43 -1.37 -5.84 -0.01
CA ARG A 43 -2.25 -6.91 -0.45
C ARG A 43 -2.19 -7.07 -1.96
N TYR A 44 -2.10 -8.32 -2.38
CA TYR A 44 -2.26 -8.71 -3.77
C TYR A 44 -3.74 -8.77 -4.12
N HIS A 45 -4.11 -8.13 -5.23
CA HIS A 45 -5.43 -8.18 -5.82
C HIS A 45 -5.34 -8.87 -7.17
N GLY A 46 -5.57 -10.18 -7.17
CA GLY A 46 -5.58 -11.07 -8.33
C GLY A 46 -6.05 -12.48 -7.95
N ASP A 47 -6.24 -13.34 -8.94
CA ASP A 47 -6.59 -14.78 -8.84
C ASP A 47 -7.92 -15.12 -8.11
N ASP A 48 -8.00 -14.96 -6.79
CA ASP A 48 -9.08 -15.48 -5.92
C ASP A 48 -10.05 -14.41 -5.39
N ARG A 49 -9.90 -13.17 -5.83
CA ARG A 49 -10.76 -12.03 -5.44
C ARG A 49 -11.19 -11.23 -6.67
N PRO A 50 -12.28 -10.44 -6.61
CA PRO A 50 -12.64 -9.57 -7.71
C PRO A 50 -11.46 -8.70 -8.09
N THR A 51 -10.91 -8.90 -9.28
CA THR A 51 -9.79 -8.13 -9.83
C THR A 51 -10.14 -6.65 -9.77
N LEU A 52 -9.39 -5.89 -8.99
CA LEU A 52 -9.62 -4.45 -8.86
C LEU A 52 -9.18 -3.76 -10.15
N ARG A 53 -9.97 -2.79 -10.60
CA ARG A 53 -9.54 -1.89 -11.69
C ARG A 53 -8.46 -0.96 -11.14
N ASN A 54 -7.45 -0.66 -11.95
CA ASN A 54 -6.52 0.43 -11.68
C ASN A 54 -7.26 1.72 -11.26
N GLY A 55 -6.67 2.45 -10.33
CA GLY A 55 -7.21 3.71 -9.83
C GLY A 55 -6.60 4.06 -8.48
N ASP A 56 -7.28 4.97 -7.80
CA ASP A 56 -6.89 5.40 -6.47
C ASP A 56 -7.46 4.43 -5.43
N PHE A 57 -6.68 4.16 -4.39
CA PHE A 57 -7.07 3.30 -3.29
C PHE A 57 -6.94 4.06 -1.97
N ALA A 58 -7.89 3.86 -1.08
CA ALA A 58 -7.90 4.46 0.24
C ALA A 58 -8.11 3.38 1.30
N ILE A 59 -7.60 3.66 2.50
CA ILE A 59 -7.85 2.93 3.73
C ILE A 59 -7.85 3.95 4.86
N GLU A 60 -8.75 3.82 5.82
CA GLU A 60 -8.68 4.69 6.99
C GLU A 60 -7.44 4.37 7.82
N HIS A 61 -6.80 5.41 8.37
CA HIS A 61 -5.52 5.27 9.06
C HIS A 61 -5.55 4.25 10.21
N ARG A 62 -6.63 4.21 11.00
CA ARG A 62 -6.79 3.21 12.08
C ARG A 62 -6.80 1.77 11.58
N HIS A 63 -7.37 1.52 10.40
CA HIS A 63 -7.43 0.18 9.81
C HIS A 63 -6.07 -0.20 9.22
N LEU A 64 -5.34 0.77 8.68
CA LEU A 64 -3.95 0.59 8.24
C LEU A 64 -3.03 0.18 9.39
N LEU A 65 -3.06 0.92 10.51
CA LEU A 65 -2.22 0.62 11.68
C LEU A 65 -2.59 -0.71 12.34
N ALA A 66 -3.86 -1.11 12.28
CA ALA A 66 -4.32 -2.42 12.77
C ALA A 66 -4.03 -3.59 11.80
N GLY A 67 -3.56 -3.31 10.58
CA GLY A 67 -3.33 -4.32 9.55
C GLY A 67 -4.62 -4.90 8.91
N ASP A 68 -5.77 -4.26 9.11
CA ASP A 68 -7.07 -4.69 8.54
C ASP A 68 -7.20 -4.24 7.08
N LEU A 69 -6.43 -4.88 6.20
CA LEU A 69 -6.39 -4.56 4.76
C LEU A 69 -7.65 -5.01 4.00
N ASP A 70 -8.63 -5.64 4.66
CA ASP A 70 -9.95 -5.91 4.08
C ASP A 70 -10.81 -4.64 3.98
N ARG A 71 -10.38 -3.53 4.58
CA ARG A 71 -11.04 -2.22 4.52
C ARG A 71 -10.56 -1.32 3.39
N VAL A 72 -9.67 -1.81 2.53
CA VAL A 72 -9.20 -1.06 1.37
C VAL A 72 -10.35 -0.87 0.39
N GLU A 73 -10.53 0.37 -0.06
CA GLU A 73 -11.56 0.74 -1.03
C GLU A 73 -10.94 1.43 -2.25
N ARG A 74 -11.51 1.18 -3.43
CA ARG A 74 -11.16 1.93 -4.63
C ARG A 74 -11.92 3.24 -4.67
N ARG A 75 -11.21 4.36 -4.76
CA ARG A 75 -11.79 5.69 -4.96
C ARG A 75 -11.88 5.98 -6.46
N GLY A 76 -13.09 6.32 -6.90
CA GLY A 76 -13.31 6.87 -8.23
C GLY A 76 -13.17 8.39 -8.21
N PRO A 77 -12.99 9.03 -9.38
CA PRO A 77 -13.08 10.48 -9.47
C PRO A 77 -14.41 10.96 -8.90
N VAL A 78 -14.37 11.99 -8.06
CA VAL A 78 -15.58 12.63 -7.56
C VAL A 78 -16.20 13.38 -8.73
N THR A 79 -17.31 12.88 -9.27
CA THR A 79 -18.10 13.63 -10.24
C THR A 79 -18.65 14.86 -9.54
N ARG A 80 -18.13 16.05 -9.86
CA ARG A 80 -18.76 17.31 -9.47
C ARG A 80 -19.91 17.54 -10.45
N THR A 81 -21.14 17.39 -9.95
CA THR A 81 -22.38 17.79 -10.64
C THR A 81 -22.74 19.22 -10.26
#